data_AF-A0A959YPA4-F1
#
_entry.id   AF-A0A959YPA4-F1
#
_cell.length_a   1.000
_cell.length_b   1.000
_cell.length_c   1.000
_cell.angle_alpha   90.00
_cell.angle_beta   90.00
_cell.angle_gamma   90.00
#
_symmetry.space_group_name_H-M   'P 1'
#
loop_
_entity.id
_entity.type
_entity.pdbx_description
1 polymer ?
#
loop_
_entity_poly.entity_id
_entity_poly.type
_entity_poly.pdbx_seq_one_letter_code
_entity_poly.pdbx_strand_id
1 'polypeptide(L)'
;MKNILLQNKSLWLLQLVVLIFGFTAILGKLISLDSQALVWYRMFFAFLSLIAYALIKGKKLQMPLQGFVWSILTGVVVAAHWIFFFEAIKQSNVSVTLAALSSAS
;
A
#
# COMPACT_ATOMS: atom_id res chain seq x y z
N MET A 1 -9.55 -3.87 -32.09
CA MET A 1 -9.89 -5.10 -31.32
C MET A 1 -8.92 -5.43 -30.19
N LYS A 2 -7.58 -5.45 -30.40
CA LYS A 2 -6.60 -5.76 -29.34
C LYS A 2 -6.70 -4.86 -28.08
N ASN A 3 -6.97 -3.55 -28.23
CA ASN A 3 -7.10 -2.64 -27.08
C ASN A 3 -8.27 -2.95 -26.15
N ILE A 4 -9.41 -3.41 -26.68
CA ILE A 4 -10.60 -3.75 -25.88
C ILE A 4 -10.36 -5.05 -25.09
N LEU A 5 -9.70 -6.03 -25.71
CA LEU A 5 -9.32 -7.28 -25.04
C LEU A 5 -8.25 -7.06 -23.95
N LEU A 6 -7.30 -6.15 -24.18
CA LEU A 6 -6.32 -5.73 -23.17
C LEU A 6 -7.00 -4.95 -22.03
N GLN A 7 -7.96 -4.07 -22.32
CA GLN A 7 -8.76 -3.38 -21.29
C GLN A 7 -9.54 -4.38 -20.43
N ASN A 8 -10.24 -5.34 -21.02
CA ASN A 8 -10.98 -6.36 -20.26
C ASN A 8 -10.04 -7.19 -19.39
N LYS A 9 -8.85 -7.55 -19.89
CA LYS A 9 -7.86 -8.26 -19.09
C LYS A 9 -7.37 -7.43 -17.89
N SER A 10 -7.16 -6.12 -18.08
CA SER A 10 -6.80 -5.20 -17.00
C SER A 10 -7.91 -5.05 -15.95
N LEU A 11 -9.18 -5.03 -16.38
CA LEU A 11 -10.33 -4.95 -15.46
C LEU A 11 -10.40 -6.21 -14.58
N TRP A 12 -10.35 -7.40 -15.17
CA TRP A 12 -10.32 -8.66 -14.41
C TRP A 12 -9.16 -8.73 -13.41
N LEU A 13 -7.99 -8.25 -13.80
CA LEU A 13 -6.84 -8.16 -12.89
C LEU A 13 -7.10 -7.18 -11.74
N LEU A 14 -7.74 -6.04 -12.01
CA LEU A 14 -8.09 -5.06 -10.98
C LEU A 14 -9.06 -5.66 -9.94
N GLN A 15 -10.13 -6.34 -10.39
CA GLN A 15 -11.06 -6.99 -9.46
C GLN A 15 -10.38 -8.06 -8.61
N LEU A 16 -9.47 -8.85 -9.18
CA LEU A 16 -8.70 -9.85 -8.44
C LEU A 16 -7.76 -9.18 -7.42
N VAL A 17 -7.09 -8.08 -7.79
CA VAL A 17 -6.24 -7.31 -6.87
C VAL A 17 -7.06 -6.73 -5.73
N VAL A 18 -8.20 -6.09 -6.00
CA VAL A 18 -9.08 -5.53 -4.96
C VAL A 18 -9.58 -6.61 -4.01
N LEU A 19 -9.91 -7.80 -4.52
CA LEU A 19 -10.27 -8.96 -3.71
C LEU A 19 -9.14 -9.36 -2.75
N ILE A 20 -7.91 -9.50 -3.24
CA ILE A 20 -6.72 -9.83 -2.43
C ILE A 20 -6.42 -8.73 -1.40
N PHE A 21 -6.59 -7.46 -1.79
CA PHE A 21 -6.42 -6.32 -0.88
C PHE A 21 -7.46 -6.35 0.26
N GLY A 22 -8.70 -6.76 -0.02
CA GLY A 22 -9.73 -6.98 1.01
C GLY A 22 -9.31 -8.00 2.07
N PHE A 23 -8.69 -9.12 1.66
CA PHE A 23 -8.15 -10.11 2.59
C PHE A 23 -7.01 -9.55 3.46
N THR A 24 -6.23 -8.61 2.94
CA THR A 24 -5.14 -7.96 3.71
C THR A 24 -5.68 -7.22 4.94
N ALA A 25 -6.86 -6.61 4.84
CA ALA A 25 -7.51 -5.94 5.97
C ALA A 25 -7.98 -6.94 7.05
N ILE A 26 -8.50 -8.10 6.62
CA ILE A 26 -8.91 -9.19 7.52
C ILE A 26 -7.67 -9.74 8.26
N LEU A 27 -6.59 -10.04 7.53
CA LEU A 27 -5.33 -10.50 8.11
C LEU A 27 -4.72 -9.47 9.08
N GLY A 28 -4.80 -8.18 8.74
CA GLY A 28 -4.35 -7.10 9.62
C GLY A 28 -5.11 -7.03 10.95
N LYS A 29 -6.41 -7.37 10.97
CA LYS A 29 -7.20 -7.47 12.21
C LYS A 29 -6.87 -8.72 13.02
N LEU A 30 -6.54 -9.83 12.36
CA LEU A 30 -6.17 -11.09 13.03
C LEU A 30 -4.80 -11.04 13.70
N ILE A 31 -3.92 -10.12 13.29
CA ILE A 31 -2.58 -9.98 13.85
C ILE A 31 -2.63 -9.19 15.16
N SER A 32 -2.16 -9.83 16.25
CA SER A 32 -2.15 -9.26 17.61
C SER A 32 -1.12 -8.12 17.81
N LEU A 33 -0.18 -7.93 16.89
CA LEU A 33 0.81 -6.85 16.95
C LEU A 33 0.14 -5.49 16.76
N ASP A 34 0.55 -4.49 17.53
CA ASP A 34 0.05 -3.11 17.44
C ASP A 34 0.02 -2.56 15.99
N SER A 35 -0.99 -1.76 15.65
CA SER A 35 -1.19 -1.23 14.29
C SER A 35 0.01 -0.44 13.81
N GLN A 36 0.64 0.32 14.70
CA GLN A 36 1.84 1.09 14.38
C GLN A 36 3.01 0.18 14.03
N ALA A 37 3.23 -0.88 14.82
CA ALA A 37 4.31 -1.84 14.60
C ALA A 37 4.12 -2.61 13.28
N LEU A 38 2.88 -3.03 12.97
CA LEU A 38 2.56 -3.73 11.73
C LEU A 38 2.91 -2.91 10.48
N VAL A 39 2.54 -1.63 10.46
CA VAL A 39 2.87 -0.72 9.34
C VAL A 39 4.37 -0.48 9.27
N TRP A 40 5.03 -0.27 10.41
CA TRP A 40 6.48 -0.10 10.47
C TRP A 40 7.25 -1.27 9.86
N TYR A 41 6.88 -2.51 10.21
CA TYR A 41 7.51 -3.69 9.63
C TYR A 41 7.28 -3.77 8.11
N ARG A 42 6.05 -3.54 7.62
CA ARG A 42 5.76 -3.56 6.18
C ARG A 42 6.55 -2.49 5.42
N MET A 43 6.63 -1.28 5.97
CA MET A 43 7.39 -0.17 5.38
C MET A 43 8.90 -0.45 5.39
N PHE A 44 9.42 -1.05 6.46
CA PHE A 44 10.82 -1.43 6.57
C PHE A 44 11.21 -2.49 5.54
N PHE A 45 10.42 -3.55 5.38
CA PHE A 45 10.67 -4.57 4.36
C PHE A 45 10.54 -4.01 2.93
N ALA A 46 9.58 -3.12 2.68
CA ALA A 46 9.44 -2.46 1.38
C ALA A 46 10.66 -1.59 1.05
N PHE A 47 11.14 -0.79 2.02
CA PHE A 47 12.33 0.03 1.86
C PHE A 47 13.58 -0.82 1.62
N LEU A 48 13.78 -1.87 2.42
CA LEU A 48 14.91 -2.79 2.25
C LEU A 48 14.88 -3.50 0.89
N SER A 49 13.71 -3.94 0.44
CA SER A 49 13.53 -4.58 -0.86
C SER A 49 13.79 -3.61 -2.01
N LEU A 50 13.36 -2.35 -1.89
CA LEU A 50 13.63 -1.31 -2.88
C LEU A 50 15.13 -0.99 -2.97
N ILE A 51 15.82 -0.90 -1.84
CA ILE A 51 17.28 -0.73 -1.81
C ILE A 51 17.97 -1.93 -2.43
N ALA A 52 17.62 -3.15 -2.03
CA ALA A 52 18.19 -4.37 -2.59
C ALA A 52 17.99 -4.42 -4.12
N TYR A 53 16.79 -4.09 -4.60
CA TYR A 53 16.51 -4.01 -6.02
C TYR A 53 17.33 -2.93 -6.73
N ALA A 54 17.50 -1.75 -6.13
CA ALA A 54 18.30 -0.67 -6.69
C ALA A 54 19.79 -1.04 -6.78
N LEU A 55 20.33 -1.72 -5.77
CA LEU A 55 21.71 -2.23 -5.73
C LEU A 55 21.94 -3.27 -6.84
N ILE A 56 21.04 -4.25 -6.99
CA ILE A 56 21.14 -5.29 -8.03
C ILE A 56 21.09 -4.67 -9.44
N LYS A 57 20.27 -3.62 -9.64
CA LYS A 57 20.09 -2.99 -10.95
C LYS A 57 21.18 -1.97 -11.29
N GLY A 58 22.11 -1.69 -10.38
CA GLY A 58 23.22 -0.74 -10.59
C GLY A 58 22.78 0.69 -10.96
N LYS A 59 21.52 1.05 -10.71
CA LYS A 59 21.01 2.39 -11.03
C LYS A 59 21.49 3.36 -9.97
N LYS A 60 22.27 4.37 -10.39
CA LYS A 60 22.56 5.53 -9.55
C LYS A 60 21.22 6.18 -9.21
N LEU A 61 20.86 6.25 -7.92
CA LEU A 61 19.75 7.09 -7.43
C LEU A 61 20.13 8.58 -7.58
N GLN A 62 20.36 9.02 -8.81
CA GLN A 62 20.52 10.43 -9.13
C GLN A 62 19.14 11.01 -9.31
N MET A 63 18.51 11.33 -8.18
CA MET A 63 17.27 12.06 -8.14
C MET A 63 17.60 13.51 -7.78
N PRO A 64 17.07 14.52 -8.52
CA PRO A 64 17.25 15.91 -8.14
C PRO A 64 16.70 16.11 -6.71
N LEU A 65 17.36 16.95 -5.91
CA LEU A 65 17.03 17.16 -4.49
C LEU A 65 15.54 17.48 -4.29
N GLN A 66 14.96 18.24 -5.22
CA GLN A 66 13.53 18.58 -5.24
C GLN A 66 12.64 17.33 -5.38
N GLY A 67 12.99 16.41 -6.28
CA GLY A 67 12.28 15.14 -6.43
C GLY A 67 12.39 14.27 -5.18
N PHE A 68 13.56 14.20 -4.57
CA PHE A 68 13.79 13.46 -3.33
C PHE A 68 12.91 13.96 -2.18
N VAL A 69 12.78 15.28 -2.02
CA VAL A 69 11.89 15.90 -1.01
C VAL A 69 10.42 15.53 -1.26
N TRP A 70 9.94 15.60 -2.50
CA TRP A 70 8.58 15.18 -2.85
C TRP A 70 8.33 13.69 -2.60
N SER A 71 9.32 12.83 -2.84
CA SER A 71 9.22 11.40 -2.51
C SER A 71 9.17 11.14 -1.02
N ILE A 72 9.92 11.88 -0.20
CA ILE A 72 9.82 11.78 1.26
C ILE A 72 8.44 12.25 1.73
N LEU A 73 7.95 13.40 1.25
CA LEU A 73 6.65 13.94 1.61
C LEU A 73 5.51 12.96 1.29
N THR A 74 5.50 12.41 0.07
CA THR A 74 4.51 11.39 -0.31
C THR A 74 4.65 10.13 0.53
N GLY A 75 5.88 9.71 0.86
CA GLY A 75 6.14 8.60 1.78
C GLY A 75 5.55 8.81 3.17
N VAL A 76 5.69 10.01 3.74
CA VAL A 76 5.14 10.36 5.06
C VAL A 76 3.61 10.35 5.03
N VAL A 77 2.99 10.97 4.01
CA VAL A 77 1.53 10.99 3.86
C VAL A 77 0.97 9.57 3.73
N VAL A 78 1.61 8.74 2.91
CA VAL A 78 1.21 7.34 2.72
C VAL A 78 1.39 6.55 4.02
N ALA A 79 2.49 6.74 4.75
CA ALA A 79 2.70 6.08 6.04
C ALA A 79 1.61 6.47 7.07
N ALA A 80 1.32 7.76 7.20
CA ALA A 80 0.26 8.25 8.09
C ALA A 80 -1.11 7.66 7.70
N HIS A 81 -1.45 7.68 6.41
CA HIS A 81 -2.69 7.08 5.91
C HIS A 81 -2.82 5.61 6.29
N TRP A 82 -1.76 4.80 6.08
CA TRP A 82 -1.79 3.37 6.41
C TRP A 82 -1.89 3.11 7.92
N ILE A 83 -1.25 3.93 8.76
CA ILE A 83 -1.38 3.82 10.22
C ILE A 83 -2.84 4.03 10.64
N PHE A 84 -3.45 5.15 10.22
CA PHE A 84 -4.85 5.43 10.54
C PHE A 84 -5.82 4.39 9.98
N PHE A 85 -5.56 3.87 8.78
CA PHE A 85 -6.37 2.82 8.18
C PHE A 85 -6.35 1.52 9.00
N PHE A 86 -5.18 1.05 9.42
CA PHE A 86 -5.06 -0.16 10.24
C PHE A 86 -5.59 0.04 11.66
N GLU A 87 -5.44 1.24 12.22
CA GLU A 87 -6.00 1.57 13.52
C GLU A 87 -7.53 1.59 13.50
N ALA A 88 -8.13 2.16 12.46
CA ALA A 88 -9.58 2.12 12.24
C ALA A 88 -10.10 0.68 12.06
N ILE A 89 -9.35 -0.21 11.40
CA ILE A 89 -9.69 -1.63 11.28
C ILE A 89 -9.69 -2.33 12.65
N LYS A 90 -8.75 -1.97 13.53
CA LYS A 90 -8.65 -2.56 14.87
C LYS A 90 -9.71 -2.06 15.83
N GLN A 91 -10.00 -0.75 15.80
CA GLN A 91 -11.04 -0.16 16.64
C GLN A 91 -12.45 -0.49 16.15
N SER A 92 -12.65 -0.78 14.85
CA SER A 92 -13.96 -1.11 14.29
C SER A 92 -14.01 -2.51 13.64
N ASN A 93 -14.99 -2.74 12.75
CA ASN A 93 -15.05 -3.96 11.96
C ASN A 93 -14.48 -3.70 10.56
N VAL A 94 -13.78 -4.70 10.01
CA VAL A 94 -13.13 -4.63 8.69
C VAL A 94 -14.12 -4.12 7.64
N SER A 95 -15.36 -4.64 7.66
CA SER A 95 -16.42 -4.23 6.73
C SER A 95 -16.81 -2.76 6.86
N VAL A 96 -16.88 -2.21 8.08
CA VAL A 96 -17.26 -0.81 8.33
C VAL A 96 -16.14 0.12 7.89
N THR A 97 -14.87 -0.21 8.18
CA THR A 97 -13.73 0.58 7.75
C THR A 97 -13.62 0.64 6.22
N LEU A 98 -13.83 -0.48 5.53
CA LEU A 98 -13.81 -0.54 4.06
C LEU A 98 -14.98 0.22 3.42
N ALA A 99 -16.19 0.12 3.99
CA ALA A 99 -17.35 0.88 3.52
C ALA A 99 -17.19 2.40 3.71
N ALA A 100 -16.59 2.81 4.84
CA ALA A 100 -16.25 4.20 5.08
C ALA A 100 -15.17 4.69 4.10
N LEU A 101 -14.13 3.89 3.84
CA LEU A 101 -13.09 4.22 2.86
C LEU A 101 -13.68 4.45 1.47
N SER A 102 -14.57 3.56 0.99
CA SER A 102 -15.21 3.72 -0.33
C SER A 102 -16.17 4.90 -0.43
N SER A 103 -16.67 5.40 0.71
CA SER A 103 -17.55 6.57 0.75
C SER A 103 -16.77 7.89 0.78
N ALA A 104 -15.52 7.84 1.27
CA ALA A 104 -14.64 9.00 1.40
C ALA A 104 -13.68 9.18 0.20
N SER A 105 -13.57 8.18 -0.68
CA SER A 105 -12.72 8.18 -1.89
C SER A 105 -13.51 8.49 -3.15
#